data_AF-A0A7Y6XGR7-F1
#
_entry.id   AF-A0A7Y6XGR7-F1
#
_cell.length_a   1.000
_cell.length_b   1.000
_cell.length_c   1.000
_cell.angle_alpha   90.00
_cell.angle_beta   90.00
_cell.angle_gamma   90.00
#
_symmetry.space_group_name_H-M   'P 1'
#
loop_
_entity.id
_entity.type
_entity.pdbx_description
1 polymer ?
#
loop_
_entity_poly.entity_id
_entity_poly.type
_entity_poly.pdbx_seq_one_letter_code
_entity_poly.pdbx_strand_id
1 'polypeptide(L)' 'PHVPLIAVAECYRSTRQVAFVRALVHQGDKSNPVASAQGTFMRLEE' A
#
# COMPACT_ATOMS: atom_id res chain seq x y z
N PRO A 1 17.29 -14.28 4.45
CA PRO A 1 17.60 -12.89 4.88
C PRO A 1 16.69 -12.46 6.04
N HIS A 2 17.24 -12.34 7.26
CA HIS A 2 16.52 -11.96 8.49
C HIS A 2 16.25 -10.44 8.60
N VAL A 3 16.11 -9.76 7.46
CA VAL A 3 15.89 -8.31 7.42
C VAL A 3 14.39 -8.05 7.40
N PRO A 4 13.84 -7.21 8.30
CA PRO A 4 12.41 -6.88 8.31
C PRO A 4 11.96 -6.20 7.01
N LEU A 5 10.74 -6.51 6.58
CA LEU A 5 10.05 -5.80 5.51
C LEU A 5 9.11 -4.75 6.12
N ILE A 6 9.27 -3.50 5.71
CA ILE A 6 8.38 -2.41 6.09
C ILE A 6 7.55 -2.04 4.87
N ALA A 7 6.24 -2.23 4.95
CA ALA A 7 5.29 -1.80 3.93
C ALA A 7 4.65 -0.46 4.33
N VAL A 8 4.73 0.54 3.45
CA VAL A 8 4.05 1.83 3.62
C VAL A 8 2.98 1.91 2.55
N ALA A 9 1.71 2.02 2.99
CA ALA A 9 0.55 2.07 2.11
C ALA A 9 -0.17 3.42 2.26
N GLU A 10 -0.67 3.95 1.15
CA GLU A 10 -1.42 5.20 1.08
C GLU A 10 -2.68 4.98 0.24
N CYS A 11 -3.84 5.38 0.79
CA CYS A 11 -5.05 5.56 -0.01
C CYS A 11 -4.94 6.88 -0.76
N TYR A 12 -4.64 6.82 -2.06
CA TYR A 12 -4.39 8.01 -2.87
C TYR A 12 -5.65 8.49 -3.60
N ARG A 13 -6.70 7.67 -3.66
CA ARG A 13 -8.00 8.04 -4.24
C ARG A 13 -9.12 7.28 -3.57
N SER A 14 -10.18 7.98 -3.20
CA SER A 14 -11.43 7.37 -2.77
C SER A 14 -12.57 7.89 -3.64
N THR A 15 -13.46 7.00 -4.06
CA THR A 15 -14.74 7.31 -4.68
C THR A 15 -15.86 6.97 -3.70
N ARG A 16 -17.12 7.05 -4.16
CA ARG A 16 -18.26 6.64 -3.36
C ARG A 16 -18.12 5.20 -2.85
N GLN A 17 -17.75 4.27 -3.72
CA GLN A 17 -17.76 2.83 -3.42
C GLN A 17 -16.38 2.17 -3.38
N VAL A 18 -15.30 2.84 -3.82
CA VAL A 18 -13.98 2.20 -3.94
C VAL A 18 -12.88 3.09 -3.36
N ALA A 19 -12.03 2.51 -2.52
CA ALA A 19 -10.75 3.11 -2.11
C ALA A 19 -9.60 2.46 -2.87
N PHE A 20 -8.76 3.28 -3.51
CA PHE A 20 -7.58 2.88 -4.25
C PHE A 20 -6.34 3.14 -3.41
N VAL A 21 -5.59 2.08 -3.13
CA VAL A 21 -4.41 2.09 -2.27
C VAL A 21 -3.19 1.67 -3.07
N ARG A 22 -2.07 2.37 -2.87
CA ARG A 22 -0.75 1.97 -3.35
C ARG A 22 0.16 1.71 -2.16
N ALA A 23 1.10 0.79 -2.29
CA ALA A 23 2.10 0.54 -1.26
C ALA A 23 3.49 0.31 -1.87
N LEU A 24 4.51 0.72 -1.12
CA LEU A 24 5.91 0.39 -1.36
C LEU A 24 6.47 -0.36 -0.15
N VAL A 25 7.29 -1.37 -0.41
CA VAL A 25 7.93 -2.19 0.62
C VAL A 25 9.44 -2.00 0.55
N HIS A 26 10.08 -1.79 1.70
CA HIS A 26 11.52 -1.61 1.80
C HIS A 26 12.12 -2.36 3.00
N GLN A 27 13.45 -2.49 3.01
CA GLN A 27 14.23 -3.14 4.07
C GLN A 27 15.11 -2.09 4.78
N GLY A 28 14.49 -1.04 5.32
CA GLY A 28 15.19 0.04 6.05
C GLY A 28 15.44 1.32 5.26
N ASP A 29 15.56 1.26 3.93
CA ASP A 29 15.72 2.44 3.07
C ASP A 29 14.51 2.64 2.13
N LYS A 30 13.72 3.69 2.38
CA LYS A 30 12.54 4.02 1.57
C LYS A 30 12.86 4.41 0.12
N SER A 31 14.08 4.87 -0.15
CA SER A 31 14.52 5.25 -1.50
C SER A 31 14.90 4.05 -2.37
N ASN A 32 15.07 2.87 -1.77
CA ASN A 32 15.38 1.61 -2.44
C ASN A 32 14.30 0.54 -2.14
N PRO A 33 13.10 0.68 -2.73
CA PRO A 33 12.01 -0.28 -2.52
C PRO A 33 12.33 -1.63 -3.15
N VAL A 34 11.92 -2.70 -2.48
CA VAL A 34 12.10 -4.09 -2.94
C VAL A 34 10.83 -4.69 -3.54
N ALA A 35 9.67 -4.07 -3.28
CA ALA A 35 8.40 -4.46 -3.87
C ALA A 35 7.40 -3.29 -3.90
N SER A 36 6.38 -3.41 -4.73
CA SER A 36 5.22 -2.52 -4.77
C SER A 36 3.93 -3.34 -4.80
N ALA A 37 2.83 -2.73 -4.34
CA ALA A 37 1.50 -3.34 -4.39
C ALA A 37 0.42 -2.30 -4.70
N GLN A 38 -0.65 -2.74 -5.35
CA GLN A 38 -1.87 -1.96 -5.53
C GLN A 38 -3.06 -2.73 -4.98
N GLY A 39 -4.01 -2.02 -4.37
CA GLY A 39 -5.21 -2.59 -3.80
C GLY A 39 -6.43 -1.72 -4.05
N THR A 40 -7.56 -2.35 -4.31
CA THR A 40 -8.87 -1.72 -4.37
C THR A 40 -9.80 -2.35 -3.36
N PHE A 41 -10.40 -1.51 -2.52
CA PHE A 41 -11.28 -1.94 -1.44
C PHE A 41 -12.67 -1.38 -1.69
N MET A 42 -13.68 -2.27 -1.69
CA MET A 42 -15.08 -1.87 -1.75
C MET A 42 -15.48 -1.28 -0.40
N ARG A 43 -16.06 -0.08 -0.42
CA ARG A 43 -16.76 0.50 0.71
C ARG A 43 -18.17 -0.09 0.70
N LEU A 44 -18.46 -0.94 1.69
CA LEU A 44 -19.82 -1.39 1.93
C LEU A 44 -20.57 -0.21 2.56
N GLU A 45 -21.64 0.22 1.91
CA GLU A 45 -22.63 1.12 2.51
C GLU A 45 -23.54 0.24 3.39
N GLU A 46 -23.97 0.77 4.53
CA GLU A 46 -24.94 0.10 5.42
C GLU A 46 -26.37 0.30 4.89
#